data_AF-A0A8A1V0S4-F1
#
_entry.id   AF-A0A8A1V0S4-F1
#
_cell.length_a   1.000
_cell.length_b   1.000
_cell.length_c   1.000
_cell.angle_alpha   90.00
_cell.angle_beta   90.00
_cell.angle_gamma   90.00
#
_symmetry.space_group_name_H-M   'P 1'
#
loop_
_entity.id
_entity.type
_entity.pdbx_description
1 polymer ?
#
loop_
_entity_poly.entity_id
_entity_poly.type
_entity_poly.pdbx_seq_one_letter_code
_entity_poly.pdbx_strand_id
1 'polypeptide(L)'
;MFGRMRRRRRAESSEMQRRSFEMWARLEGQVPPEVERVRAELQPAEPAALVDDFLPPELRVPSHDQLDGRMMPWAQPIVLDGEMVACTGCGAYRDWLVLSTRDQIWLRCRAGHQQPEPRLNTAWYNRHAGPADATHATFEDCLRHLGH
;
A
#
# COMPACT_ATOMS: atom_id res chain seq x y z
N MET A 1 47.64 -14.09 -20.23
CA MET A 1 47.19 -13.01 -21.14
C MET A 1 45.93 -12.26 -20.66
N PHE A 2 45.07 -12.86 -19.81
CA PHE A 2 43.75 -12.33 -19.42
C PHE A 2 43.73 -11.16 -18.41
N GLY A 3 44.75 -10.99 -17.57
CA GLY A 3 44.78 -9.93 -16.55
C GLY A 3 44.91 -8.51 -17.14
N ARG A 4 45.55 -8.37 -18.31
CA ARG A 4 45.65 -7.09 -19.02
C ARG A 4 44.32 -6.67 -19.64
N MET A 5 43.57 -7.63 -20.20
CA MET A 5 42.24 -7.38 -20.77
C MET A 5 41.23 -6.95 -19.69
N ARG A 6 41.25 -7.59 -18.51
CA ARG A 6 40.37 -7.21 -17.38
C ARG A 6 40.66 -5.81 -16.85
N ARG A 7 41.94 -5.43 -16.73
CA ARG A 7 42.34 -4.07 -16.33
C ARG A 7 41.90 -3.02 -17.34
N ARG A 8 42.09 -3.31 -18.65
CA ARG A 8 41.66 -2.42 -19.73
C ARG A 8 40.13 -2.20 -19.73
N ARG A 9 39.34 -3.26 -19.62
CA ARG A 9 37.86 -3.15 -19.53
C ARG A 9 37.40 -2.35 -18.31
N ARG A 10 38.06 -2.51 -17.16
CA ARG A 10 37.74 -1.73 -15.95
C ARG A 10 38.09 -0.25 -16.13
N ALA A 11 39.20 0.07 -16.78
CA ALA A 11 39.58 1.44 -17.11
C ALA A 11 38.58 2.09 -18.10
N GLU A 12 38.21 1.37 -19.17
CA GLU A 12 37.22 1.81 -20.16
C GLU A 12 35.84 2.06 -19.50
N SER A 13 35.41 1.18 -18.59
CA SER A 13 34.17 1.36 -17.83
C SER A 13 34.23 2.55 -16.88
N SER A 14 35.38 2.83 -16.28
CA SER A 14 35.57 3.99 -15.40
C SER A 14 35.56 5.30 -16.19
N GLU A 15 36.17 5.33 -17.37
CA GLU A 15 36.10 6.49 -18.27
C GLU A 15 34.69 6.75 -18.80
N MET A 16 33.95 5.69 -19.13
CA MET A 16 32.55 5.80 -19.56
C MET A 16 31.66 6.35 -18.44
N GLN A 17 31.86 5.91 -17.20
CA GLN A 17 31.16 6.46 -16.03
C GLN A 17 31.47 7.94 -15.81
N ARG A 18 32.75 8.36 -15.94
CA ARG A 18 33.14 9.77 -15.83
C ARG A 18 32.49 10.65 -16.90
N ARG A 19 32.52 10.22 -18.17
CA ARG A 19 31.86 10.94 -19.26
C ARG A 19 30.34 11.05 -19.08
N SER A 20 29.72 9.99 -18.57
CA SER A 20 28.29 10.00 -18.23
C SER A 20 28.00 11.02 -17.13
N PHE A 21 28.79 11.01 -16.05
CA PHE A 21 28.65 11.98 -14.96
C PHE A 21 28.85 13.42 -15.42
N GLU A 22 29.85 13.70 -16.24
CA GLU A 22 30.09 15.04 -16.83
C GLU A 22 28.93 15.49 -17.72
N MET A 23 28.36 14.57 -18.50
CA MET A 23 27.18 14.84 -19.32
C MET A 23 25.95 15.15 -18.46
N TRP A 24 25.70 14.38 -17.41
CA TRP A 24 24.60 14.64 -16.46
C TRP A 24 24.78 15.96 -15.71
N ALA A 25 25.98 16.27 -15.24
CA ALA A 25 26.28 17.54 -14.57
C ALA A 25 26.09 18.76 -15.49
N ARG A 26 26.30 18.62 -16.81
CA ARG A 26 26.00 19.69 -17.79
C ARG A 26 24.48 19.89 -17.97
N LEU A 27 23.68 18.87 -17.75
CA LEU A 27 22.21 18.92 -17.86
C LEU A 27 21.55 19.37 -16.55
N GLU A 28 22.21 19.17 -15.41
CA GLU A 28 21.73 19.62 -14.10
C GLU A 28 21.62 21.16 -14.06
N GLY A 29 20.40 21.66 -13.86
CA GLY A 29 20.08 23.10 -13.88
C GLY A 29 19.60 23.65 -15.22
N GLN A 30 19.60 22.85 -16.30
CA GLN A 30 18.91 23.24 -17.54
C GLN A 30 17.43 22.88 -17.42
N VAL A 31 16.62 23.87 -17.06
CA VAL A 31 15.16 23.78 -17.14
C VAL A 31 14.76 24.12 -18.58
N PRO A 32 14.04 23.23 -19.30
CA PRO A 32 13.55 23.55 -20.63
C PRO A 32 12.68 24.82 -20.57
N PRO A 33 12.78 25.74 -21.55
CA PRO A 33 12.05 27.01 -21.53
C PRO A 33 10.52 26.82 -21.49
N GLU A 34 10.04 25.65 -21.90
CA GLU A 34 8.63 25.25 -21.81
C GLU A 34 8.17 25.04 -20.36
N VAL A 35 9.03 24.49 -19.50
CA VAL A 35 8.76 24.32 -18.05
C VAL A 35 8.76 25.67 -17.34
N GLU A 36 9.62 26.59 -17.76
CA GLU A 36 9.65 27.98 -17.26
C GLU A 36 8.35 28.72 -17.62
N ARG A 37 7.85 28.57 -18.87
CA ARG A 37 6.57 29.15 -19.30
C ARG A 37 5.39 28.63 -18.51
N VAL A 38 5.30 27.31 -18.34
CA VAL A 38 4.22 26.69 -17.54
C VAL A 38 4.28 27.18 -16.09
N ARG A 39 5.47 27.32 -15.50
CA ARG A 39 5.62 27.87 -14.15
C ARG A 39 5.18 29.34 -14.04
N ALA A 40 5.46 30.15 -15.07
CA ALA A 40 5.04 31.55 -15.12
C ALA A 40 3.53 31.71 -15.31
N GLU A 41 2.89 30.78 -16.03
CA GLU A 41 1.43 30.69 -16.19
C GLU A 41 0.73 30.20 -14.90
N LEU A 42 1.41 29.41 -14.07
CA LEU A 42 0.94 28.93 -12.76
C LEU A 42 1.17 29.92 -11.60
N GLN A 43 1.46 31.20 -11.87
CA GLN A 43 1.53 32.19 -10.81
C GLN A 43 0.22 32.18 -9.98
N PRO A 44 0.29 32.22 -8.64
CA PRO A 44 -0.90 32.11 -7.82
C PRO A 44 -1.80 33.32 -8.13
N ALA A 45 -2.93 33.07 -8.80
CA ALA A 45 -4.05 33.98 -8.75
C ALA A 45 -4.39 34.21 -7.26
N GLU A 46 -4.83 35.43 -6.93
CA GLU A 46 -5.38 35.78 -5.61
C GLU A 46 -6.20 34.63 -5.05
N PRO A 47 -6.17 34.36 -3.72
CA PRO A 47 -6.75 33.15 -3.14
C PRO A 47 -8.24 33.09 -3.47
N ALA A 48 -8.56 32.44 -4.59
CA ALA A 48 -9.90 32.02 -4.90
C ALA A 48 -10.30 31.16 -3.72
N ALA A 49 -11.45 31.48 -3.13
CA ALA A 49 -12.04 30.66 -2.08
C ALA A 49 -11.88 29.21 -2.52
N LEU A 50 -11.27 28.38 -1.66
CA LEU A 50 -10.93 27.00 -1.95
C LEU A 50 -12.24 26.25 -2.27
N VAL A 51 -12.66 26.32 -3.53
CA VAL A 51 -13.74 25.50 -4.06
C VAL A 51 -13.12 24.13 -4.09
N ASP A 52 -13.50 23.31 -3.13
CA ASP A 52 -13.13 21.92 -3.11
C ASP A 52 -13.71 21.27 -4.37
N ASP A 53 -12.91 21.20 -5.44
CA ASP A 53 -13.27 20.60 -6.73
C ASP A 53 -13.53 19.09 -6.62
N PHE A 54 -13.41 18.50 -5.42
CA PHE A 54 -13.82 17.14 -5.17
C PHE A 54 -15.35 17.01 -5.08
N LEU A 55 -15.84 15.85 -5.55
CA LEU A 55 -17.22 15.41 -5.33
C LEU A 55 -17.65 15.59 -3.86
N PRO A 56 -18.93 15.89 -3.58
CA PRO A 56 -19.45 15.95 -2.23
C PRO A 56 -19.08 14.70 -1.41
N PRO A 57 -18.78 14.82 -0.10
CA PRO A 57 -18.36 13.69 0.74
C PRO A 57 -19.25 12.46 0.65
N GLU A 58 -20.54 12.66 0.40
CA GLU A 58 -21.55 11.59 0.28
C GLU A 58 -21.38 10.74 -0.99
N LEU A 59 -20.68 11.27 -2.00
CA LEU A 59 -20.42 10.61 -3.28
C LEU A 59 -18.95 10.21 -3.46
N ARG A 60 -18.08 10.55 -2.50
CA ARG A 60 -16.70 10.05 -2.50
C ARG A 60 -16.75 8.57 -2.13
N VAL A 61 -16.07 7.74 -2.92
CA VAL A 61 -15.72 6.40 -2.48
C VAL A 61 -14.91 6.57 -1.20
N PRO A 62 -15.37 6.03 -0.05
CA PRO A 62 -14.63 6.15 1.19
C PRO A 62 -13.20 5.67 0.93
N SER A 63 -12.21 6.49 1.27
CA SER A 63 -10.83 6.02 1.17
C SER A 63 -10.71 4.74 1.99
N HIS A 64 -9.79 3.85 1.64
CA HIS A 64 -9.57 2.62 2.41
C HIS A 64 -9.25 2.88 3.90
N ASP A 65 -9.02 4.15 4.30
CA ASP A 65 -8.76 4.60 5.67
C ASP A 65 -10.00 5.21 6.37
N GLN A 66 -11.12 5.41 5.67
CA GLN A 66 -12.37 5.98 6.21
C GLN A 66 -13.37 4.95 6.72
N LEU A 67 -13.11 3.65 6.49
CA LEU A 67 -13.81 2.57 7.19
C LEU A 67 -13.01 2.28 8.47
N ASP A 68 -13.64 2.47 9.65
CA ASP A 68 -13.01 2.28 10.98
C ASP A 68 -12.51 0.82 11.25
N GLY A 69 -12.56 -0.05 10.24
CA GLY A 69 -11.75 -1.26 10.13
C GLY A 69 -11.87 -1.88 8.73
N ARG A 70 -10.75 -2.31 8.13
CA ARG A 70 -10.76 -3.09 6.87
C ARG A 70 -11.05 -4.55 7.19
N MET A 71 -11.84 -5.24 6.37
CA MET A 71 -12.25 -6.63 6.62
C MET A 71 -11.95 -7.49 5.40
N MET A 72 -11.39 -8.68 5.61
CA MET A 72 -11.18 -9.64 4.52
C MET A 72 -11.46 -11.07 5.00
N PRO A 73 -12.21 -11.88 4.24
CA PRO A 73 -12.34 -13.30 4.52
C PRO A 73 -11.02 -14.02 4.27
N TRP A 74 -10.73 -15.02 5.10
CA TRP A 74 -9.52 -15.83 5.05
C TRP A 74 -9.87 -17.30 5.30
N ALA A 75 -10.18 -18.02 4.22
CA ALA A 75 -10.62 -19.42 4.28
C ALA A 75 -9.49 -20.39 4.68
N GLN A 76 -8.24 -20.04 4.40
CA GLN A 76 -7.08 -20.91 4.66
C GLN A 76 -6.65 -20.84 6.14
N PRO A 77 -5.94 -21.83 6.66
CA PRO A 77 -5.33 -21.71 7.99
C PRO A 77 -4.29 -20.58 8.01
N ILE A 78 -4.30 -19.76 9.05
CA ILE A 78 -3.25 -18.77 9.30
C ILE A 78 -2.12 -19.49 10.05
N VAL A 79 -0.93 -19.50 9.47
CA VAL A 79 0.27 -20.11 10.08
C VAL A 79 1.27 -19.00 10.37
N LEU A 80 1.61 -18.82 11.65
CA LEU A 80 2.54 -17.81 12.14
C LEU A 80 3.67 -18.53 12.87
N ASP A 81 4.92 -18.31 12.46
CA ASP A 81 6.11 -18.93 13.06
C ASP A 81 6.05 -20.47 13.16
N GLY A 82 5.29 -21.12 12.27
CA GLY A 82 5.08 -22.57 12.27
C GLY A 82 3.91 -23.04 13.15
N GLU A 83 3.25 -22.14 13.86
CA GLU A 83 2.05 -22.42 14.65
C GLU A 83 0.78 -22.07 13.88
N MET A 84 -0.22 -22.94 13.96
CA MET A 84 -1.52 -22.69 13.36
C MET A 84 -2.37 -21.87 14.33
N VAL A 85 -2.86 -20.71 13.88
CA VAL A 85 -3.72 -19.87 14.69
C VAL A 85 -5.10 -20.51 14.82
N ALA A 86 -5.46 -20.86 16.05
CA ALA A 86 -6.76 -21.40 16.40
C ALA A 86 -7.54 -20.42 17.28
N CYS A 87 -8.86 -20.52 17.24
CA CYS A 87 -9.75 -19.73 18.09
C CYS A 87 -9.65 -20.20 19.52
N THR A 88 -9.37 -19.29 20.44
CA THR A 88 -9.32 -19.57 21.88
C THR A 88 -10.68 -20.02 22.45
N GLY A 89 -11.80 -19.64 21.82
CA GLY A 89 -13.15 -20.01 22.26
C GLY A 89 -13.67 -21.34 21.70
N CYS A 90 -13.55 -21.56 20.39
CA CYS A 90 -14.12 -22.74 19.72
C CYS A 90 -13.11 -23.70 19.09
N GLY A 91 -11.81 -23.40 19.12
CA GLY A 91 -10.76 -24.22 18.51
C GLY A 91 -10.76 -24.23 16.97
N ALA A 92 -11.62 -23.44 16.32
CA ALA A 92 -11.60 -23.31 14.86
C ALA A 92 -10.29 -22.69 14.38
N TYR A 93 -9.69 -23.26 13.34
CA TYR A 93 -8.37 -22.85 12.81
C TYR A 93 -8.40 -22.35 11.36
N ARG A 94 -9.58 -22.36 10.73
CA ARG A 94 -9.84 -21.94 9.34
C ARG A 94 -11.05 -21.03 9.28
N ASP A 95 -11.34 -20.49 8.09
CA ASP A 95 -12.49 -19.61 7.84
C ASP A 95 -12.50 -18.40 8.79
N TRP A 96 -11.36 -17.73 8.84
CA TRP A 96 -11.15 -16.52 9.62
C TRP A 96 -11.67 -15.31 8.88
N LEU A 97 -12.23 -14.36 9.62
CA LEU A 97 -12.44 -13.01 9.15
C LEU A 97 -11.36 -12.14 9.77
N VAL A 98 -10.50 -11.56 8.93
CA VAL A 98 -9.41 -10.70 9.37
C VAL A 98 -9.89 -9.26 9.34
N LEU A 99 -9.83 -8.58 10.49
CA LEU A 99 -10.18 -7.19 10.65
C LEU A 99 -8.91 -6.39 10.95
N SER A 100 -8.68 -5.30 10.22
CA SER A 100 -7.58 -4.37 10.45
C SER A 100 -8.11 -3.06 11.00
N THR A 101 -7.84 -2.77 12.27
CA THR A 101 -8.29 -1.56 12.99
C THR A 101 -7.10 -0.82 13.57
N ARG A 102 -6.85 0.44 13.17
CA ARG A 102 -5.86 1.37 13.79
C ARG A 102 -4.58 0.68 14.34
N ASP A 103 -3.90 -0.09 13.47
CA ASP A 103 -2.67 -0.87 13.74
C ASP A 103 -2.77 -2.21 14.48
N GLN A 104 -3.97 -2.69 14.75
CA GLN A 104 -4.19 -4.03 15.29
C GLN A 104 -4.98 -4.89 14.31
N ILE A 105 -4.56 -6.15 14.22
CA ILE A 105 -5.29 -7.17 13.48
C ILE A 105 -6.10 -8.01 14.46
N TRP A 106 -7.39 -8.12 14.19
CA TRP A 106 -8.32 -8.98 14.89
C TRP A 106 -8.76 -10.13 14.00
N LEU A 107 -8.85 -11.32 14.57
CA LEU A 107 -9.34 -12.50 13.91
C LEU A 107 -10.68 -12.87 14.50
N ARG A 108 -11.72 -12.95 13.65
CA ARG A 108 -13.04 -13.41 14.03
C ARG A 108 -13.32 -14.77 13.40
N CYS A 109 -13.70 -15.76 14.19
CA CYS A 109 -14.08 -17.07 13.68
C CYS A 109 -15.55 -17.09 13.22
N ARG A 110 -15.97 -18.14 12.51
CA ARG A 110 -17.39 -18.34 12.11
C ARG A 110 -18.38 -18.40 13.27
N ALA A 111 -17.94 -18.85 14.44
CA ALA A 111 -18.77 -18.86 15.65
C ALA A 111 -18.93 -17.46 16.29
N GLY A 112 -18.27 -16.44 15.73
CA GLY A 112 -18.39 -15.05 16.16
C GLY A 112 -17.38 -14.61 17.23
N HIS A 113 -16.53 -15.51 17.74
CA HIS A 113 -15.47 -15.13 18.67
C HIS A 113 -14.41 -14.28 17.99
N GLN A 114 -14.02 -13.19 18.64
CA GLN A 114 -12.97 -12.28 18.19
C GLN A 114 -11.75 -12.42 19.09
N GLN A 115 -10.57 -12.47 18.49
CA GLN A 115 -9.30 -12.48 19.21
C GLN A 115 -8.30 -11.53 18.54
N PRO A 116 -7.55 -10.73 19.32
CA PRO A 116 -6.47 -9.92 18.76
C PRO A 116 -5.28 -10.84 18.44
N GLU A 117 -4.68 -10.67 17.26
CA GLU A 117 -3.49 -11.42 16.86
C GLU A 117 -2.29 -10.47 16.73
N PRO A 118 -1.48 -10.29 17.79
CA PRO A 118 -0.41 -9.30 17.82
C PRO A 118 0.75 -9.62 16.86
N ARG A 119 0.85 -10.86 16.40
CA ARG A 119 1.83 -11.29 15.39
C ARG A 119 1.48 -10.76 14.00
N LEU A 120 0.23 -10.39 13.77
CA LEU A 120 -0.25 -9.81 12.52
C LEU A 120 -0.34 -8.28 12.65
N ASN A 121 0.13 -7.58 11.62
CA ASN A 121 0.06 -6.12 11.55
C ASN A 121 -0.60 -5.64 10.27
N THR A 122 -0.89 -4.34 10.20
CA THR A 122 -1.49 -3.69 9.03
C THR A 122 -0.69 -3.96 7.74
N ALA A 123 0.63 -4.07 7.83
CA ALA A 123 1.47 -4.36 6.68
C ALA A 123 1.27 -5.79 6.15
N TRP A 124 1.05 -6.77 7.04
CA TRP A 124 0.64 -8.12 6.64
C TRP A 124 -0.73 -8.08 5.96
N TYR A 125 -1.71 -7.42 6.58
CA TYR A 125 -3.04 -7.27 6.02
C TYR A 125 -2.97 -6.68 4.60
N ASN A 126 -2.25 -5.58 4.40
CA ASN A 126 -2.13 -4.92 3.09
C ASN A 126 -1.45 -5.78 2.02
N ARG A 127 -0.57 -6.71 2.40
CA ARG A 127 0.08 -7.63 1.44
C ARG A 127 -0.85 -8.78 1.02
N HIS A 128 -1.77 -9.16 1.89
CA HIS A 128 -2.62 -10.34 1.73
C HIS A 128 -4.07 -10.00 1.35
N ALA A 129 -4.50 -8.78 1.63
CA ALA A 129 -5.77 -8.25 1.19
C ALA A 129 -5.80 -8.25 -0.34
N GLY A 130 -6.70 -9.07 -0.89
CA GLY A 130 -7.01 -9.07 -2.30
C GLY A 130 -7.84 -7.84 -2.69
N PRO A 131 -8.12 -7.66 -3.98
CA PRO A 131 -9.14 -6.72 -4.44
C PRO A 131 -10.44 -6.96 -3.65
N ALA A 132 -11.06 -5.89 -3.15
CA ALA A 132 -12.38 -6.01 -2.53
C ALA A 132 -13.35 -6.58 -3.56
N ASP A 133 -13.99 -7.68 -3.22
CA ASP A 133 -15.01 -8.36 -4.02
C ASP A 133 -16.36 -7.64 -3.92
N ALA A 134 -16.60 -6.93 -2.82
CA ALA A 134 -17.79 -6.11 -2.61
C ALA A 134 -17.53 -4.89 -1.71
N THR A 135 -18.24 -3.80 -1.98
CA THR A 135 -18.30 -2.62 -1.11
C THR A 135 -19.61 -2.65 -0.33
N HIS A 136 -19.54 -2.77 1.00
CA HIS A 136 -20.70 -2.81 1.87
C HIS A 136 -20.90 -1.47 2.58
N ALA A 137 -22.16 -1.06 2.74
CA ALA A 137 -22.51 0.21 3.38
C ALA A 137 -22.34 0.17 4.91
N THR A 138 -22.42 -1.02 5.52
CA THR A 138 -22.26 -1.20 6.98
C THR A 138 -21.44 -2.44 7.30
N PHE A 139 -20.87 -2.44 8.51
CA PHE A 139 -20.14 -3.58 9.08
C PHE A 139 -20.99 -4.85 9.12
N GLU A 140 -22.23 -4.75 9.61
CA GLU A 140 -23.17 -5.87 9.68
C GLU A 140 -23.54 -6.41 8.28
N ASP A 141 -23.63 -5.53 7.29
CA ASP A 141 -23.90 -5.94 5.91
C ASP A 141 -22.73 -6.74 5.31
N CYS A 142 -21.49 -6.31 5.61
CA CYS A 142 -20.28 -7.05 5.26
C CYS A 142 -20.24 -8.43 5.94
N LEU A 143 -20.56 -8.51 7.24
CA LEU A 143 -20.61 -9.78 7.98
C LEU A 143 -21.60 -10.76 7.36
N ARG A 144 -22.80 -10.28 7.06
CA ARG A 144 -23.84 -11.09 6.43
C ARG A 144 -23.44 -11.60 5.04
N HIS A 145 -22.78 -10.76 4.24
CA HIS A 145 -22.26 -11.17 2.92
C HIS A 145 -21.19 -12.26 3.04
N LEU A 146 -20.32 -12.14 4.05
CA LEU A 146 -19.24 -13.08 4.32
C LEU A 146 -19.68 -14.34 5.09
N GLY A 147 -20.96 -14.41 5.50
CA GLY A 147 -21.54 -15.57 6.19
C GLY A 147 -21.16 -15.69 7.67
N HIS A 148 -21.05 -14.55 8.36
CA HIS A 148 -20.57 -14.38 9.74
C HIS A 148 -21.54 -13.59 10.64
#